data_AF-A0A969EQP0-F1
#
_entry.id   AF-A0A969EQP0-F1
#
_cell.length_a   1.000
_cell.length_b   1.000
_cell.length_c   1.000
_cell.angle_alpha   90.00
_cell.angle_beta   90.00
_cell.angle_gamma   90.00
#
_symmetry.space_group_name_H-M   'P 1'
#
loop_
_entity.id
_entity.type
_entity.pdbx_description
1 polymer ?
#
loop_
_entity_poly.entity_id
_entity_poly.type
_entity_poly.pdbx_seq_one_letter_code
_entity_poly.pdbx_strand_id
1 'polypeptide(L)'
;MNPLLRHPGMVIHPPLLYLGFVSFVIPYAFAIAALVTGRTDDRWIRITRKWTLVAWLFLALGLILGGRWAYDVLGWADTGAGDPVEIAAFMPWLTGTAFLHSVMIQEKRGML
;
A
#
# COMPACT_ATOMS: atom_id res chain seq x y z
N MET A 1 4.33 -10.08 31.59
CA MET A 1 3.81 -10.14 30.21
C MET A 1 4.12 -8.83 29.52
N ASN A 2 4.67 -8.84 28.31
CA ASN A 2 5.19 -7.64 27.63
C ASN A 2 4.05 -6.62 27.33
N PRO A 3 4.08 -5.40 27.89
CA PRO A 3 3.04 -4.38 27.67
C PRO A 3 2.86 -3.99 26.19
N LEU A 4 3.91 -4.15 25.37
CA LEU A 4 3.92 -3.81 23.94
C LEU A 4 2.82 -4.53 23.14
N LEU A 5 2.52 -5.79 23.49
CA LEU A 5 1.61 -6.68 22.75
C LEU A 5 0.12 -6.46 23.07
N ARG A 6 -0.22 -5.61 24.05
CA ARG A 6 -1.61 -5.34 24.43
C ARG A 6 -2.18 -4.09 23.78
N HIS A 7 -1.37 -3.31 23.05
CA HIS A 7 -1.87 -2.12 22.39
C HIS A 7 -2.77 -2.49 21.21
N PRO A 8 -4.02 -1.99 21.12
CA PRO A 8 -4.93 -2.30 20.01
C PRO A 8 -4.30 -2.03 18.65
N GLY A 9 -3.49 -0.97 18.54
CA GLY A 9 -2.74 -0.65 17.33
C GLY A 9 -1.83 -1.80 16.86
N MET A 10 -1.16 -2.53 17.77
CA MET A 10 -0.28 -3.66 17.40
C MET A 10 -1.04 -4.90 16.92
N VAL A 11 -2.33 -4.99 17.25
CA VAL A 11 -3.20 -6.09 16.81
C VAL A 11 -3.79 -5.80 15.42
N ILE A 12 -4.15 -4.54 15.15
CA ILE A 12 -4.92 -4.16 13.97
C ILE A 12 -4.02 -3.73 12.81
N HIS A 13 -2.93 -3.01 13.06
CA HIS A 13 -2.10 -2.50 11.96
C HIS A 13 -1.42 -3.61 11.11
N PRO A 14 -0.92 -4.74 11.67
CA PRO A 14 -0.26 -5.75 10.84
C PRO A 14 -1.20 -6.44 9.84
N PRO A 15 -2.44 -6.85 10.21
CA PRO A 15 -3.42 -7.34 9.24
C PRO A 15 -3.73 -6.34 8.12
N LEU A 16 -3.83 -5.04 8.43
CA LEU A 16 -4.09 -4.01 7.42
C LEU A 16 -2.91 -3.85 6.45
N LEU A 17 -1.68 -3.81 6.96
CA LEU A 17 -0.48 -3.79 6.12
C LEU A 17 -0.42 -5.03 5.22
N TYR A 18 -0.68 -6.21 5.78
CA TYR A 18 -0.71 -7.46 5.02
C TYR A 18 -1.74 -7.44 3.89
N LEU A 19 -2.97 -7.01 4.16
CA LEU A 19 -4.00 -6.84 3.13
C LEU A 19 -3.58 -5.86 2.04
N GLY A 20 -2.91 -4.77 2.43
CA GLY A 20 -2.32 -3.80 1.50
C GLY A 20 -1.28 -4.44 0.58
N PHE A 21 -0.30 -5.15 1.14
CA PHE A 21 0.73 -5.84 0.37
C PHE A 21 0.18 -6.91 -0.58
N VAL A 22 -0.69 -7.78 -0.08
CA VAL A 22 -1.27 -8.88 -0.89
C VAL A 22 -2.15 -8.34 -2.01
N SER A 23 -2.84 -7.22 -1.79
CA SER A 23 -3.66 -6.59 -2.83
C SER A 23 -2.84 -6.12 -4.05
N PHE A 24 -1.52 -5.88 -3.91
CA PHE A 24 -0.64 -5.57 -5.05
C PHE A 24 -0.33 -6.77 -5.95
N VAL A 25 -0.58 -8.01 -5.50
CA VAL A 25 -0.38 -9.21 -6.34
C VAL A 25 -1.24 -9.14 -7.60
N ILE A 26 -2.43 -8.59 -7.50
CA ILE A 26 -3.36 -8.46 -8.61
C ILE A 26 -2.81 -7.51 -9.70
N PRO A 27 -2.57 -6.21 -9.44
CA PRO A 27 -1.99 -5.32 -10.43
C PRO A 27 -0.63 -5.79 -10.96
N TYR A 28 0.18 -6.46 -10.13
CA TYR A 28 1.43 -7.09 -10.58
C TYR A 28 1.18 -8.20 -11.61
N ALA A 29 0.26 -9.14 -11.36
CA ALA A 29 -0.07 -10.21 -12.30
C ALA A 29 -0.59 -9.65 -13.63
N PHE A 30 -1.42 -8.60 -13.58
CA PHE A 30 -1.90 -7.88 -14.77
C PHE A 30 -0.73 -7.26 -15.56
N ALA A 31 0.22 -6.62 -14.88
CA ALA A 31 1.40 -6.02 -15.52
C ALA A 31 2.29 -7.09 -16.21
N ILE A 32 2.56 -8.21 -15.54
CA ILE A 32 3.35 -9.31 -16.11
C ILE A 32 2.62 -9.93 -17.32
N ALA A 33 1.31 -10.16 -17.21
CA ALA A 33 0.52 -10.69 -18.32
C ALA A 33 0.56 -9.77 -19.55
N ALA A 34 0.48 -8.45 -19.35
CA ALA A 34 0.60 -7.47 -20.43
C ALA A 34 1.98 -7.51 -21.09
N LEU A 35 3.06 -7.63 -20.31
CA LEU A 35 4.42 -7.74 -20.83
C LEU A 35 4.65 -9.03 -21.62
N VAL A 36 4.14 -10.17 -21.14
CA VAL A 36 4.31 -11.47 -21.80
C VAL A 36 3.49 -11.56 -23.08
N THR A 37 2.27 -11.02 -23.09
CA THR A 37 1.35 -11.12 -24.24
C THR A 37 1.50 -9.98 -25.24
N GLY A 38 2.15 -8.89 -24.86
CA GLY A 38 2.21 -7.65 -25.65
C GLY A 38 0.87 -6.94 -25.80
N ARG A 39 -0.16 -7.34 -25.04
CA ARG A 39 -1.52 -6.79 -25.13
C ARG A 39 -1.78 -5.85 -23.96
N THR A 40 -1.85 -4.56 -24.25
CA THR A 40 -2.15 -3.50 -23.28
C THR A 40 -3.59 -3.01 -23.42
N ASP A 41 -4.54 -3.93 -23.28
CA ASP A 41 -5.97 -3.63 -23.45
C ASP A 41 -6.52 -2.77 -22.29
N ASP A 42 -7.26 -1.71 -22.59
CA ASP A 42 -7.74 -0.72 -21.59
C ASP A 42 -8.69 -1.32 -20.54
N ARG A 43 -9.31 -2.46 -20.87
CA ARG A 43 -10.21 -3.17 -19.95
C ARG A 43 -9.50 -3.63 -18.68
N TRP A 44 -8.22 -4.00 -18.78
CA TRP A 44 -7.42 -4.55 -17.68
C TRP A 44 -6.98 -3.41 -16.74
N ILE A 45 -6.70 -2.23 -17.30
CA ILE A 45 -6.27 -1.03 -16.56
C ILE A 45 -7.32 -0.58 -15.53
N ARG A 46 -8.62 -0.65 -15.86
CA ARG A 46 -9.70 -0.34 -14.90
C ARG A 46 -9.73 -1.27 -13.70
N ILE A 47 -9.43 -2.56 -13.90
CA ILE A 47 -9.37 -3.55 -12.82
C ILE A 47 -8.13 -3.31 -11.97
N THR A 48 -6.97 -3.14 -12.62
CA THR A 48 -5.70 -2.78 -11.97
C THR A 48 -5.87 -1.55 -11.08
N ARG A 49 -6.51 -0.48 -11.57
CA ARG A 49 -6.77 0.74 -10.79
C ARG A 49 -7.58 0.48 -9.52
N LYS A 50 -8.67 -0.29 -9.62
CA LYS A 50 -9.51 -0.63 -8.46
C LYS A 50 -8.72 -1.38 -7.40
N TRP A 51 -7.94 -2.36 -7.80
CA TRP A 51 -7.13 -3.14 -6.86
C TRP A 51 -5.94 -2.36 -6.29
N THR A 52 -5.33 -1.46 -7.07
CA THR A 52 -4.32 -0.54 -6.55
C THR A 52 -4.92 0.43 -5.52
N LEU A 53 -6.17 0.89 -5.70
CA LEU A 53 -6.86 1.69 -4.68
C LEU A 53 -7.12 0.90 -3.39
N VAL A 54 -7.52 -0.37 -3.50
CA VAL A 54 -7.68 -1.26 -2.34
C VAL A 54 -6.35 -1.41 -1.60
N ALA A 55 -5.28 -1.72 -2.32
CA ALA A 55 -3.93 -1.84 -1.75
C ALA A 55 -3.49 -0.54 -1.06
N TRP A 56 -3.68 0.59 -1.75
CA TRP A 56 -3.34 1.92 -1.26
C TRP A 56 -4.10 2.27 0.02
N LEU A 57 -5.40 1.98 0.08
CA LEU A 57 -6.24 2.26 1.25
C LEU A 57 -5.79 1.45 2.47
N PHE A 58 -5.57 0.15 2.31
CA PHE A 58 -5.15 -0.72 3.40
C PHE A 58 -3.75 -0.37 3.91
N LEU A 59 -2.81 -0.03 3.02
CA LEU A 59 -1.51 0.49 3.42
C LEU A 59 -1.64 1.84 4.15
N ALA A 60 -2.48 2.76 3.69
CA ALA A 60 -2.68 4.04 4.36
C ALA A 60 -3.19 3.86 5.79
N LEU A 61 -4.21 3.00 5.98
CA LEU A 61 -4.75 2.70 7.30
C LEU A 61 -3.71 1.99 8.20
N GLY A 62 -2.97 1.04 7.65
CA GLY A 62 -1.90 0.34 8.37
C GLY A 62 -0.77 1.29 8.80
N LEU A 63 -0.35 2.21 7.93
CA LEU A 63 0.67 3.23 8.25
C LEU A 63 0.20 4.22 9.32
N ILE A 64 -1.06 4.68 9.26
CA ILE A 64 -1.62 5.58 10.27
C ILE A 64 -1.69 4.88 11.65
N LEU A 65 -2.20 3.65 11.69
CA LEU A 65 -2.33 2.90 12.94
C LEU A 65 -0.97 2.43 13.49
N GLY A 66 -0.04 2.05 12.60
CA GLY A 66 1.34 1.72 12.94
C GLY A 66 2.06 2.92 13.55
N GLY A 67 2.06 4.05 12.85
CA GLY A 67 2.68 5.29 13.35
C GLY A 67 2.05 5.80 14.65
N ARG A 68 0.73 5.63 14.84
CA ARG A 68 0.07 5.94 16.11
C ARG A 68 0.55 5.02 17.23
N TRP A 69 0.66 3.71 16.97
CA TRP A 69 1.21 2.76 17.93
C TRP A 69 2.68 3.06 18.26
N ALA A 70 3.51 3.32 17.25
CA ALA A 70 4.92 3.67 17.45
C ALA A 70 5.07 4.95 18.27
N TYR A 71 4.21 5.95 18.05
CA TYR A 71 4.15 7.14 18.90
C TYR A 71 3.82 6.78 20.36
N ASP A 72 2.75 6.00 20.58
CA ASP A 72 2.26 5.67 21.92
C ASP A 72 3.21 4.79 22.73
N VAL A 73 3.90 3.89 22.06
CA VAL A 73 4.59 2.77 22.70
C VAL A 73 6.10 2.92 22.64
N LEU A 74 6.63 3.39 21.51
CA LEU A 74 8.06 3.58 21.33
C LEU A 74 8.46 5.02 21.62
N GLY A 75 7.53 5.99 21.73
CA GLY A 75 7.89 7.40 21.90
C GLY A 75 8.81 7.92 20.79
N TRP A 76 8.78 7.28 19.61
CA TRP A 76 9.73 7.47 18.50
C TRP A 76 11.20 7.10 18.82
N ALA A 77 11.43 6.21 19.81
CA ALA A 77 12.69 5.88 20.51
C ALA A 77 13.99 5.89 19.69
N ASP A 78 14.47 7.09 19.37
CA ASP A 78 15.88 7.52 19.49
C ASP A 78 16.68 7.86 18.22
N THR A 79 16.18 7.73 16.97
CA THR A 79 16.93 8.23 15.76
C THR A 79 16.14 8.61 14.50
N GLY A 80 14.80 8.69 14.53
CA GLY A 80 14.05 9.21 13.37
C GLY A 80 14.01 8.28 12.14
N ALA A 81 14.25 6.99 12.31
CA ALA A 81 13.79 5.97 11.38
C ALA A 81 12.57 5.30 12.00
N GLY A 82 11.41 5.42 11.35
CA GLY A 82 10.23 4.63 11.71
C GLY A 82 10.56 3.13 11.75
N ASP A 83 9.70 2.33 12.38
CA ASP A 83 9.84 0.87 12.37
C ASP A 83 10.14 0.40 10.93
N PRO A 84 11.11 -0.51 10.70
CA PRO A 84 11.37 -1.10 9.38
C PRO A 84 10.10 -1.52 8.61
N VAL A 85 9.06 -1.98 9.32
CA VAL A 85 7.75 -2.32 8.77
C VAL A 85 7.06 -1.10 8.15
N GLU A 86 7.10 0.04 8.82
CA GLU A 86 6.47 1.28 8.37
C GLU A 86 7.20 1.85 7.14
N ILE A 87 8.53 1.81 7.13
CA ILE A 87 9.34 2.22 5.98
C ILE A 87 9.07 1.30 4.78
N ALA A 88 9.05 -0.02 5.02
CA ALA A 88 8.77 -1.01 3.98
C ALA A 88 7.36 -0.86 3.38
N ALA A 89 6.37 -0.49 4.19
CA ALA A 89 5.00 -0.22 3.74
C ALA A 89 4.84 1.16 3.08
N PHE A 90 5.66 2.14 3.45
CA PHE A 90 5.60 3.49 2.90
C PHE A 90 6.04 3.56 1.43
N MET A 91 7.08 2.81 1.05
CA MET A 91 7.58 2.76 -0.33
C MET A 91 6.52 2.34 -1.35
N PRO A 92 5.82 1.20 -1.21
CA PRO A 92 4.75 0.81 -2.14
C PRO A 92 3.54 1.74 -2.07
N TRP A 93 3.28 2.39 -0.93
CA TRP A 93 2.23 3.40 -0.82
C TRP A 93 2.54 4.64 -1.68
N LEU A 94 3.79 5.12 -1.67
CA LEU A 94 4.25 6.22 -2.53
C LEU A 94 4.18 5.84 -4.02
N THR A 95 4.71 4.68 -4.41
CA THR A 95 4.66 4.25 -5.81
C THR A 95 3.23 4.00 -6.28
N GLY A 96 2.37 3.46 -5.41
CA GLY A 96 0.95 3.31 -5.68
C GLY A 96 0.25 4.65 -5.89
N THR A 97 0.61 5.68 -5.10
CA THR A 97 0.11 7.05 -5.27
C THR A 97 0.50 7.62 -6.63
N ALA A 98 1.77 7.48 -7.01
CA ALA A 98 2.26 7.93 -8.31
C ALA A 98 1.51 7.23 -9.46
N PHE A 99 1.36 5.91 -9.40
CA PHE A 99 0.61 5.14 -10.39
C PHE A 99 -0.84 5.60 -10.50
N LEU A 100 -1.56 5.74 -9.38
CA LEU A 100 -2.96 6.17 -9.37
C LEU A 100 -3.11 7.55 -10.00
N HIS A 101 -2.20 8.48 -9.68
CA HIS A 101 -2.18 9.81 -10.27
C HIS A 101 -1.95 9.75 -11.80
N SER A 102 -0.99 8.94 -12.26
CA SER A 102 -0.71 8.77 -13.69
C SER A 102 -1.90 8.20 -14.46
N VAL A 103 -2.52 7.13 -13.96
CA VAL A 103 -3.67 6.50 -14.63
C VAL A 103 -4.87 7.44 -14.70
N MET A 104 -5.12 8.22 -13.65
CA MET A 104 -6.19 9.22 -13.66
C MET A 104 -5.96 10.32 -14.71
N ILE A 105 -4.71 10.75 -14.91
CA ILE A 105 -4.37 11.73 -15.95
C ILE A 105 -4.54 11.13 -17.34
N GLN A 106 -4.11 9.89 -17.56
CA GLN A 106 -4.26 9.20 -18.84
C GLN A 106 -5.75 9.05 -19.22
N GLU A 107 -6.60 8.65 -18.28
CA GLU A 107 -8.04 8.54 -18.48
C GLU A 107 -8.68 9.90 -18.82
N LYS A 108 -8.31 10.97 -18.09
CA LYS A 108 -8.82 12.33 -18.37
C LYS A 108 -8.40 12.88 -19.73
N ARG A 109 -7.26 12.44 -20.25
CA ARG A 109 -6.73 12.87 -21.55
C ARG A 109 -7.21 12.02 -22.72
N GLY A 110 -8.05 11.00 -22.48
CA GLY A 110 -8.49 10.08 -23.53
C GLY A 110 -7.34 9.25 -24.11
N MET A 111 -6.32 8.96 -23.29
CA MET A 111 -5.15 8.15 -23.65
C MET A 111 -5.33 6.67 -23.28
N LEU A 112 -6.52 6.30 -22.82
CA LEU A 112 -7.05 4.97 -22.48
C LEU A 112 -8.42 4.81 -23.15
#